data_AF-A0A9D3XYW1-F1
#
_entry.id   AF-A0A9D3XYW1-F1
#
_cell.length_a   1.000
_cell.length_b   1.000
_cell.length_c   1.000
_cell.angle_alpha   90.00
_cell.angle_beta   90.00
_cell.angle_gamma   90.00
#
_symmetry.space_group_name_H-M   'P 1'
#
loop_
_entity.id
_entity.type
_entity.pdbx_description
1 polymer ?
#
loop_
_entity_poly.entity_id
_entity_poly.type
_entity_poly.pdbx_seq_one_letter_code
_entity_poly.pdbx_strand_id
1 'polypeptide(L)'
;MNENCGNVTVPEKATARLLNGTTYQSTAELTCINGYRLKDGHNNNSATLEHIKCTSDGIWANSTGCEMKANNLLFIQNLSIYLSIYLSIYLSIYLSIYLSIYLSIYLSIYLSIYLSIYLSIYLSIYLSIYLSIYLSIYLLSIYLSIY
;
A
#
# COMPACT_ATOMS: atom_id res chain seq x y z
N MET A 1 -53.90 12.19 -23.45
CA MET A 1 -53.35 12.44 -22.10
C MET A 1 -51.85 12.51 -22.26
N ASN A 2 -51.24 13.67 -22.05
CA ASN A 2 -49.79 13.82 -22.17
C ASN A 2 -49.16 13.35 -20.86
N GLU A 3 -48.84 12.06 -20.77
CA GLU A 3 -48.08 11.56 -19.64
C GLU A 3 -46.69 12.23 -19.63
N ASN A 4 -46.29 12.69 -18.45
CA ASN A 4 -45.04 13.40 -18.22
C ASN A 4 -44.05 12.42 -17.58
N CYS A 5 -42.94 12.15 -18.25
CA CYS A 5 -41.89 11.26 -17.77
C CYS A 5 -41.05 11.82 -16.61
N GLY A 6 -41.23 13.09 -16.26
CA GLY A 6 -40.49 13.73 -15.17
C GLY A 6 -38.97 13.75 -15.40
N ASN A 7 -38.21 13.74 -14.31
CA ASN A 7 -36.75 13.74 -14.38
C ASN A 7 -36.21 12.39 -14.85
N VAL A 8 -35.18 12.45 -15.70
CA VAL A 8 -34.45 11.26 -16.15
C VAL A 8 -33.75 10.61 -14.96
N THR A 9 -33.94 9.31 -14.78
CA THR A 9 -33.15 8.51 -13.85
C THR A 9 -31.76 8.30 -14.44
N VAL A 10 -30.76 8.93 -13.83
CA VAL A 10 -29.38 8.88 -14.33
C VAL A 10 -28.66 7.68 -13.72
N PRO A 11 -28.12 6.74 -14.53
CA PRO A 11 -27.31 5.65 -14.01
C PRO A 11 -26.00 6.16 -13.41
N GLU A 12 -25.40 5.38 -12.51
CA GLU A 12 -24.10 5.73 -11.93
C GLU A 12 -23.06 6.01 -13.02
N LYS A 13 -22.32 7.11 -12.84
CA LYS A 13 -21.24 7.54 -13.75
C LYS A 13 -21.72 7.95 -15.15
N ALA A 14 -22.97 8.41 -15.24
CA ALA A 14 -23.52 9.09 -16.40
C ALA A 14 -24.02 10.49 -16.05
N THR A 15 -24.24 11.30 -17.08
CA THR A 15 -24.93 12.58 -17.03
C THR A 15 -26.06 12.57 -18.06
N ALA A 16 -27.23 13.07 -17.69
CA ALA A 16 -28.36 13.18 -18.60
C ALA A 16 -28.68 14.64 -18.92
N ARG A 17 -29.01 14.91 -20.18
CA ARG A 17 -29.44 16.23 -20.67
C ARG A 17 -30.76 16.09 -21.42
N LEU A 18 -31.77 16.84 -21.02
CA LEU A 18 -33.05 16.91 -21.74
C LEU A 18 -32.88 17.71 -23.03
N LEU A 19 -33.44 17.21 -24.14
CA LEU A 19 -33.38 17.89 -25.45
C LEU A 19 -34.69 18.60 -25.77
N ASN A 20 -35.83 17.90 -25.66
CA ASN A 20 -37.11 18.36 -26.20
C ASN A 20 -38.26 18.47 -25.17
N GLY A 21 -37.95 18.37 -23.87
CA GLY A 21 -38.93 18.40 -22.78
C GLY A 21 -39.10 17.05 -22.09
N THR A 22 -40.23 16.84 -21.40
CA THR A 22 -40.48 15.64 -20.57
C THR A 22 -41.78 14.90 -20.91
N THR A 23 -42.49 15.27 -21.98
CA THR A 23 -43.73 14.62 -22.41
C THR A 23 -43.48 13.43 -23.35
N TYR A 24 -44.49 12.60 -23.62
CA TYR A 24 -44.43 11.52 -24.61
C TYR A 24 -43.64 11.90 -25.89
N GLN A 25 -42.74 11.01 -26.33
CA GLN A 25 -41.78 11.21 -27.44
C GLN A 25 -40.65 12.22 -27.21
N SER A 26 -40.58 12.88 -26.04
CA SER A 26 -39.42 13.70 -25.70
C SER A 26 -38.15 12.85 -25.64
N THR A 27 -37.03 13.47 -26.00
CA THR A 27 -35.71 12.84 -26.02
C THR A 27 -34.81 13.43 -24.95
N ALA A 28 -33.98 12.57 -24.37
CA ALA A 28 -32.87 12.97 -23.52
C ALA A 28 -31.59 12.30 -24.01
N GLU A 29 -30.48 13.00 -23.83
CA GLU A 29 -29.14 12.57 -24.14
C GLU A 29 -28.48 12.06 -22.86
N LEU A 30 -28.01 10.81 -22.89
CA LEU A 30 -27.35 10.18 -21.77
C LEU A 30 -25.88 9.99 -22.13
N THR A 31 -25.00 10.60 -21.35
CA THR A 31 -23.56 10.65 -21.61
C THR A 31 -22.79 10.01 -20.48
N CYS A 32 -21.94 9.03 -20.76
CA CYS A 32 -21.04 8.48 -19.74
C CYS A 32 -19.90 9.46 -19.45
N ILE A 33 -19.49 9.55 -18.18
CA ILE A 33 -18.36 10.40 -17.79
C ILE A 33 -17.06 9.93 -18.47
N ASN A 34 -16.07 10.82 -18.54
CA ASN A 34 -14.77 10.52 -19.16
C ASN A 34 -14.14 9.25 -18.58
N GLY A 35 -13.74 8.34 -19.48
CA GLY A 35 -13.17 7.04 -19.12
C GLY A 35 -14.17 5.89 -19.03
N TYR A 36 -15.46 6.17 -19.23
CA TYR A 36 -16.52 5.18 -19.27
C TYR A 36 -17.18 5.13 -20.66
N ARG A 37 -17.87 4.04 -20.98
CA ARG A 37 -18.66 3.80 -22.20
C ARG A 37 -19.98 3.13 -21.85
N LEU A 38 -20.95 3.15 -22.76
CA LEU A 38 -22.24 2.48 -22.58
C LEU A 38 -22.09 0.95 -22.64
N LYS A 39 -22.93 0.21 -21.92
CA LYS A 39 -22.88 -1.26 -21.87
C LYS A 39 -23.38 -1.94 -23.14
N ASP A 40 -24.48 -1.47 -23.75
CA ASP A 40 -25.06 -2.10 -24.96
C ASP A 40 -25.02 -1.19 -26.19
N GLY A 41 -23.81 -0.84 -26.62
CA GLY A 41 -23.60 -0.36 -27.98
C GLY A 41 -23.43 -1.57 -28.90
N HIS A 42 -24.39 -1.84 -29.79
CA HIS A 42 -24.33 -2.92 -30.79
C HIS A 42 -23.19 -2.78 -31.83
N ASN A 43 -22.24 -1.88 -31.61
CA ASN A 43 -21.04 -1.66 -32.40
C ASN A 43 -19.85 -1.51 -31.45
N ASN A 44 -18.76 -2.20 -31.76
CA ASN A 44 -17.49 -2.29 -31.00
C ASN A 44 -16.75 -0.95 -30.76
N ASN A 45 -17.39 0.20 -30.94
CA ASN A 45 -16.78 1.52 -30.89
C ASN A 45 -17.43 2.39 -29.81
N SER A 46 -16.73 2.56 -28.70
CA SER A 46 -16.62 3.78 -27.85
C SER A 46 -17.85 4.72 -27.75
N ALA A 47 -19.08 4.23 -27.82
CA ALA A 47 -20.24 5.08 -27.70
C ALA A 47 -20.33 5.55 -26.23
N THR A 48 -20.12 6.85 -26.03
CA THR A 48 -20.28 7.51 -24.73
C THR A 48 -21.62 8.20 -24.61
N LEU A 49 -22.47 8.12 -25.64
CA LEU A 49 -23.69 8.89 -25.79
C LEU A 49 -24.81 8.00 -26.33
N GLU A 50 -25.96 8.00 -25.65
CA GLU A 50 -27.20 7.33 -26.05
C GLU A 50 -28.37 8.31 -26.01
N HIS A 51 -29.31 8.18 -26.94
CA HIS A 51 -30.56 8.95 -26.93
C HIS A 51 -31.70 8.09 -26.39
N ILE A 52 -32.21 8.44 -25.22
CA ILE A 52 -33.38 7.80 -24.60
C ILE A 52 -34.65 8.58 -24.91
N LYS A 53 -35.78 7.87 -24.96
CA LYS A 53 -37.11 8.43 -25.27
C LYS A 53 -38.09 8.22 -24.13
N CYS A 54 -38.98 9.18 -23.94
CA CYS A 54 -40.12 9.08 -23.04
C CYS A 54 -41.21 8.18 -23.64
N THR A 55 -41.55 7.08 -22.97
CA THR A 55 -42.55 6.10 -23.41
C THR A 55 -43.98 6.56 -23.12
N SER A 56 -44.97 5.85 -23.65
CA SER A 56 -46.39 6.13 -23.40
C SER A 56 -46.81 5.89 -21.96
N ASP A 57 -45.98 5.20 -21.18
CA ASP A 57 -46.25 4.81 -19.79
C ASP A 57 -45.70 5.84 -18.79
N GLY A 58 -45.23 7.00 -19.26
CA GLY A 58 -44.65 8.04 -18.43
C GLY A 58 -43.29 7.68 -17.84
N ILE A 59 -42.51 6.81 -18.49
CA ILE A 59 -41.17 6.40 -18.04
C ILE A 59 -40.14 6.63 -19.16
N TRP A 60 -38.93 7.03 -18.80
CA TRP A 60 -37.81 7.08 -19.73
C TRP A 60 -37.34 5.67 -20.10
N ALA A 61 -37.12 5.40 -21.39
CA ALA A 61 -36.59 4.11 -21.85
C ALA A 61 -35.32 3.71 -21.09
N ASN A 62 -35.21 2.43 -20.73
CA ASN A 62 -34.16 1.93 -19.84
C ASN A 62 -32.77 2.05 -20.50
N SER A 63 -31.86 2.78 -19.86
CA SER A 63 -30.48 2.93 -20.33
C SER A 63 -29.60 1.79 -19.83
N THR A 64 -28.73 1.28 -20.68
CA THR A 64 -27.75 0.28 -20.30
C THR A 64 -26.58 1.03 -19.65
N GLY A 65 -26.45 0.91 -18.32
CA GLY A 65 -25.55 1.77 -17.53
C GLY A 65 -24.09 1.80 -18.02
N CYS A 66 -23.26 2.68 -17.45
CA CYS A 66 -21.89 2.87 -17.93
C CYS A 66 -20.89 1.81 -17.40
N GLU A 67 -19.89 1.46 -18.20
CA GLU A 67 -18.74 0.61 -17.84
C GLU A 67 -17.40 1.28 -18.18
N MET A 68 -16.30 0.90 -17.51
CA MET A 68 -14.98 1.47 -17.81
C MET A 68 -14.48 1.07 -19.20
N LYS A 69 -13.84 2.00 -19.91
CA LYS A 69 -13.16 1.69 -21.17
C LYS A 69 -12.02 0.68 -20.92
N ALA A 70 -11.90 -0.33 -21.77
CA ALA A 70 -10.87 -1.38 -21.65
C ALA A 70 -9.44 -0.81 -21.55
N ASN A 71 -9.14 0.27 -22.28
CA ASN A 71 -7.81 0.90 -22.25
C ASN A 71 -7.46 1.50 -20.87
N ASN A 72 -8.46 2.04 -20.17
CA ASN A 72 -8.26 2.56 -18.81
C ASN A 72 -8.04 1.42 -17.82
N LEU A 73 -8.71 0.28 -18.01
CA LEU A 73 -8.49 -0.91 -17.22
C LEU A 73 -7.03 -1.42 -17.37
N LEU A 74 -6.56 -1.53 -18.61
CA LEU A 74 -5.18 -1.93 -18.92
C LEU A 74 -4.15 -0.94 -18.38
N PHE A 75 -4.42 0.36 -18.47
CA PHE A 75 -3.55 1.39 -17.91
C PHE A 75 -3.42 1.27 -16.39
N ILE A 76 -4.54 1.07 -15.69
CA ILE A 76 -4.55 0.88 -14.22
C ILE A 76 -3.80 -0.40 -13.83
N GLN A 77 -3.96 -1.49 -14.59
CA GLN A 77 -3.22 -2.73 -14.37
C GLN A 77 -1.71 -2.55 -14.56
N ASN A 78 -1.29 -1.86 -15.62
CA ASN A 78 0.14 -1.61 -15.83
C ASN A 78 0.74 -0.72 -14.75
N LEU A 79 -0.01 0.30 -14.29
CA LEU A 79 0.42 1.17 -13.20
C LEU A 79 0.54 0.41 -11.87
N SER A 80 -0.40 -0.48 -11.56
CA SER A 80 -0.36 -1.27 -10.33
C SER A 80 0.81 -2.26 -10.32
N ILE A 81 1.08 -2.90 -11.45
CA ILE A 81 2.23 -3.80 -11.61
C ILE A 81 3.54 -3.02 -11.46
N TYR A 82 3.68 -1.88 -12.13
CA TYR A 82 4.87 -1.05 -12.01
C TYR A 82 5.13 -0.61 -10.55
N LEU A 83 4.09 -0.11 -9.88
CA LEU A 83 4.21 0.39 -8.51
C LEU A 83 4.56 -0.74 -7.53
N SER A 84 3.93 -1.91 -7.67
CA SER A 84 4.21 -3.07 -6.81
C SER A 84 5.63 -3.59 -6.97
N ILE A 85 6.15 -3.66 -8.20
CA ILE A 85 7.54 -4.05 -8.47
C ILE A 85 8.50 -3.02 -7.89
N TYR A 86 8.27 -1.73 -8.17
CA TYR A 86 9.14 -0.67 -7.67
C TYR A 86 9.21 -0.67 -6.14
N LEU A 87 8.04 -0.73 -5.47
CA LEU A 87 7.98 -0.67 -4.02
C LEU A 87 8.58 -1.91 -3.36
N SER A 88 8.33 -3.11 -3.92
CA SER A 88 8.90 -4.35 -3.39
C SER A 88 10.42 -4.38 -3.51
N ILE A 89 10.96 -3.95 -4.64
CA ILE A 89 12.42 -3.86 -4.84
C ILE A 89 13.02 -2.82 -3.92
N TYR A 90 12.47 -1.60 -3.89
CA TYR A 90 12.99 -0.52 -3.06
C TYR A 90 12.98 -0.92 -1.58
N LEU A 91 11.86 -1.44 -1.09
CA LEU A 91 11.71 -1.79 0.31
C LEU A 91 12.58 -2.98 0.70
N SER A 92 12.65 -4.02 -0.13
CA SER A 92 13.49 -5.19 0.14
C SER A 92 14.96 -4.83 0.19
N ILE A 93 15.46 -4.06 -0.79
CA ILE A 93 16.86 -3.63 -0.84
C ILE A 93 17.17 -2.69 0.31
N TYR A 94 16.36 -1.64 0.49
CA TYR A 94 16.62 -0.65 1.52
C TYR A 94 16.59 -1.28 2.91
N LEU A 95 15.56 -2.08 3.21
CA LEU A 95 15.40 -2.68 4.53
C LEU A 95 16.46 -3.76 4.78
N SER A 96 16.77 -4.61 3.79
CA SER A 96 17.80 -5.64 3.96
C SER A 96 19.17 -5.03 4.17
N ILE A 97 19.58 -4.06 3.35
CA ILE A 97 20.89 -3.41 3.45
C ILE A 97 20.97 -2.60 4.74
N TYR A 98 19.99 -1.74 5.00
CA TYR A 98 20.00 -0.89 6.18
C TYR A 98 20.00 -1.72 7.46
N LEU A 99 19.10 -2.70 7.58
CA LEU A 99 19.00 -3.52 8.78
C LEU A 99 20.22 -4.42 8.95
N SER A 100 20.71 -5.05 7.88
CA SER A 100 21.89 -5.92 7.97
C SER A 100 23.14 -5.12 8.36
N ILE A 101 23.40 -3.99 7.71
CA ILE A 101 24.58 -3.16 8.00
C ILE A 101 24.45 -2.54 9.39
N TYR A 102 23.33 -1.90 9.69
CA TYR A 102 23.14 -1.24 10.98
C TYR A 102 23.23 -2.24 12.12
N LEU A 103 22.50 -3.36 12.04
CA LEU A 103 22.50 -4.36 13.11
C LEU A 103 23.85 -5.07 13.23
N SER A 104 24.49 -5.43 12.12
CA SER A 104 25.80 -6.09 12.17
C SER A 104 26.86 -5.17 12.74
N ILE A 105 26.96 -3.93 12.29
CA ILE A 105 27.94 -2.96 12.78
C ILE A 105 27.66 -2.61 14.24
N TYR A 106 26.41 -2.23 14.56
CA TYR A 106 26.06 -1.83 15.91
C TYR A 106 26.28 -2.97 16.90
N LEU A 107 25.77 -4.17 16.60
CA LEU A 107 25.88 -5.31 17.51
C LEU A 107 27.33 -5.79 17.62
N SER A 108 28.07 -5.87 16.51
CA SER A 108 29.48 -6.32 16.55
C SER A 108 30.35 -5.35 17.33
N ILE A 109 30.27 -4.05 17.04
CA ILE A 109 31.10 -3.04 17.70
C ILE A 109 30.69 -2.91 19.16
N TYR A 110 29.40 -2.74 19.45
CA TYR A 110 28.94 -2.54 20.82
C TYR A 110 29.25 -3.77 21.69
N LEU A 111 28.91 -4.97 21.22
CA LEU A 111 29.12 -6.19 22.00
C LEU A 111 30.60 -6.51 22.14
N SER A 112 31.41 -6.37 21.09
CA SER A 112 32.85 -6.65 21.18
C SER A 112 33.56 -5.69 22.13
N ILE A 113 33.30 -4.38 22.02
CA ILE A 113 33.92 -3.38 22.88
C ILE A 113 33.44 -3.54 24.32
N TYR A 114 32.13 -3.64 24.53
CA TYR A 114 31.58 -3.76 25.88
C TYR A 114 32.07 -5.04 26.56
N LEU A 115 32.00 -6.18 25.88
CA LEU A 115 32.40 -7.46 26.47
C LEU A 115 33.91 -7.54 26.68
N SER A 116 34.72 -7.07 25.72
CA SER A 116 36.18 -7.10 25.87
C SER A 116 36.66 -6.21 27.00
N ILE A 117 36.15 -4.98 27.10
CA ILE A 117 36.55 -4.05 28.16
C ILE A 117 36.04 -4.55 29.51
N TYR A 118 34.76 -4.89 29.61
CA TYR A 118 34.17 -5.34 30.87
C TYR A 118 34.85 -6.61 31.38
N LEU A 119 35.02 -7.62 30.52
CA LEU A 119 35.61 -8.89 30.91
C LEU A 119 37.11 -8.76 31.23
N SER A 120 37.87 -7.98 30.46
CA SER A 120 39.30 -7.77 30.73
C SER A 120 39.53 -7.05 32.05
N ILE A 121 38.77 -5.98 32.32
CA ILE A 121 38.89 -5.23 33.58
C ILE A 121 38.43 -6.10 34.76
N TYR A 122 37.25 -6.71 34.66
CA TYR A 122 36.72 -7.53 35.74
C TYR A 122 37.64 -8.71 36.06
N LEU A 123 38.07 -9.45 35.05
CA LEU A 123 38.90 -10.63 35.23
C LEU A 123 40.31 -10.27 35.72
N SER A 124 40.92 -9.21 35.20
CA SER A 124 42.26 -8.78 35.64
C SER A 124 42.25 -8.31 37.10
N ILE A 125 41.28 -7.50 37.50
CA ILE A 125 41.16 -7.01 38.88
C ILE A 125 40.83 -8.17 39.82
N TYR A 126 39.84 -8.99 39.49
CA TYR A 126 39.44 -10.10 40.35
C TYR A 126 40.56 -11.11 40.53
N LEU A 127 41.20 -11.52 39.42
CA LEU A 127 42.27 -12.52 39.45
C LEU A 127 43.52 -11.99 40.16
N SER A 128 43.90 -10.72 39.94
CA SER A 128 45.06 -10.13 40.62
C SER A 128 44.86 -10.04 42.13
N ILE A 129 43.69 -9.59 42.57
CA ILE A 129 43.36 -9.51 44.01
C ILE A 129 43.34 -10.91 44.61
N TYR A 130 42.61 -11.85 43.99
CA TYR A 130 42.50 -13.21 44.51
C TYR A 130 43.87 -13.89 44.62
N LEU A 131 44.70 -13.79 43.57
CA LEU A 131 46.03 -14.39 43.56
C LEU A 131 46.97 -13.74 44.57
N SER A 132 46.92 -12.40 44.72
CA SER A 132 47.73 -11.69 45.71
C SER A 132 47.38 -12.11 47.14
N ILE A 133 46.09 -12.22 47.46
CA ILE A 133 45.62 -12.63 48.78
C ILE A 133 46.03 -14.07 49.05
N TYR A 134 45.75 -14.97 48.11
CA TYR A 134 46.09 -16.38 48.24
C TYR A 134 47.59 -16.60 48.44
N LEU A 135 48.42 -15.94 47.63
CA LEU A 135 49.87 -16.06 47.71
C LEU A 135 50.42 -15.48 49.03
N SER A 136 49.88 -14.33 49.48
CA SER A 136 50.29 -13.72 50.75
C SER A 136 49.94 -14.59 51.96
N ILE A 137 48.76 -15.22 51.98
CA ILE A 137 48.36 -16.17 53.03
C ILE A 137 49.27 -17.40 53.01
N TYR A 138 49.55 -17.93 51.82
CA TYR A 138 50.41 -19.10 51.66
C TYR A 138 51.85 -18.83 52.15
N LEU A 139 52.44 -17.70 51.76
CA LEU A 139 53.77 -17.29 52.23
C LEU A 139 53.81 -17.07 53.75
N LEU A 140 52.79 -16.43 54.32
CA LEU A 140 52.69 -16.25 55.77
C LEU A 140 52.62 -17.59 56.50
N SER A 141 51.85 -18.55 55.95
CA SER A 141 51.73 -19.89 56.54
C SER A 141 53.05 -20.65 56.54
N ILE A 142 53.86 -20.52 55.47
CA ILE A 142 55.19 -21.11 55.40
C ILE A 142 56.13 -20.45 56.40
N TYR A 143 56.16 -19.12 56.46
CA TYR A 143 57.00 -18.39 57.40
C TYR A 143 56.73 -18.84 58.85
N LEU A 144 55.47 -18.93 59.24
CA LEU A 144 55.05 -19.38 60.58
C LEU A 144 55.33 -20.86 60.85
N SER A 145 55.55 -21.68 59.80
CA SER A 145 55.91 -23.09 59.95
C SER A 145 57.42 -23.33 60.13
N ILE A 146 58.24 -22.34 59.74
CA ILE A 146 59.70 -22.41 59.79
C ILE A 146 60.25 -21.77 61.07
N TYR A 147 59.63 -20.69 61.55
CA TYR A 147 60.00 -19.95 62.77
C TYR A 147 59.16 -20.36 63.96
#